data_AF-A0A5J4XFT3-F1
#
_entry.id   AF-A0A5J4XFT3-F1
#
_cell.length_a   1.000
_cell.length_b   1.000
_cell.length_c   1.000
_cell.angle_alpha   90.00
_cell.angle_beta   90.00
_cell.angle_gamma   90.00
#
_symmetry.space_group_name_H-M   'P 1'
#
loop_
_entity.id
_entity.type
_entity.pdbx_description
1 polymer ?
#
loop_
_entity_poly.entity_id
_entity_poly.type
_entity_poly.pdbx_seq_one_letter_code
_entity_poly.pdbx_strand_id
1 'polypeptide(L)'
;MDQDFPFTALLLVWGVLLGIGNETYIRNWHYVGPGVTVWEDIEPNFFLSLLLPLIIYAAAISMHWHTLRRCLWQVLLLAGPGVVIGTALTAVFVKYVFPYNWTWLESLLFGAMLSATDPVAVIALLQEVGAEKELRTVIEGESLFNDGSAYVLFLLFHNALQGQELTVKSTISQLCQLSLGGPLWESLWLSHCPCGLDSSTIKMWWR
;
A
#
# COMPACT_ATOMS: atom_id res chain seq x y z
N MET A 1 30.81 -9.26 -4.79
CA MET A 1 30.03 -10.29 -4.06
C MET A 1 28.64 -9.73 -4.01
N ASP A 2 27.97 -9.87 -5.15
CA ASP A 2 26.60 -9.43 -5.36
C ASP A 2 25.74 -10.45 -4.64
N GLN A 3 25.19 -10.04 -3.49
CA GLN A 3 24.28 -10.88 -2.76
C GLN A 3 22.89 -10.27 -2.89
N ASP A 4 22.22 -10.73 -3.96
CA ASP A 4 20.86 -10.43 -4.39
C ASP A 4 19.81 -10.95 -3.39
N PHE A 5 19.94 -10.61 -2.10
CA PHE A 5 18.87 -10.91 -1.15
C PHE A 5 17.79 -9.85 -1.23
N PRO A 6 16.51 -10.24 -1.43
CA PRO A 6 15.41 -9.28 -1.42
C PRO A 6 15.33 -8.65 -0.03
N PHE A 7 15.65 -7.35 0.02
CA PHE A 7 15.67 -6.57 1.26
C PHE A 7 14.32 -6.66 2.00
N THR A 8 13.22 -6.74 1.25
CA THR A 8 11.87 -6.95 1.77
C THR A 8 11.73 -8.25 2.55
N ALA A 9 12.29 -9.36 2.06
CA ALA A 9 12.26 -10.64 2.77
C ALA A 9 13.11 -10.60 4.04
N LEU A 10 14.27 -9.94 3.99
CA LEU A 10 15.13 -9.79 5.16
C LEU A 10 14.44 -8.97 6.27
N LEU A 11 13.82 -7.85 5.89
CA LEU A 11 13.03 -7.03 6.82
C LEU A 11 11.85 -7.81 7.41
N LEU A 12 11.13 -8.59 6.60
CA LEU A 12 10.03 -9.43 7.06
C LEU A 12 10.50 -10.44 8.10
N VAL A 13 11.59 -11.17 7.81
CA VAL A 13 12.15 -12.17 8.73
C VAL A 13 12.58 -11.51 10.04
N TRP A 14 13.26 -10.37 9.98
CA TRP A 14 13.63 -9.62 11.17
C TRP A 14 12.42 -9.14 11.98
N GLY A 15 11.39 -8.62 11.32
CA GLY A 15 10.15 -8.20 11.97
C GLY A 15 9.45 -9.35 12.69
N VAL A 16 9.33 -10.51 12.04
CA VAL A 16 8.73 -11.73 12.64
C VAL A 16 9.55 -12.20 13.84
N LEU A 17 10.88 -12.23 13.72
CA LEU A 17 11.76 -12.62 14.82
C LEU A 17 11.66 -11.66 16.01
N LEU A 18 11.59 -10.35 15.75
CA LEU A 18 11.38 -9.35 16.80
C LEU A 18 10.01 -9.50 17.47
N GLY A 19 8.95 -9.73 16.71
CA GLY A 19 7.60 -9.94 17.24
C GLY A 19 7.51 -11.18 18.15
N ILE A 20 7.98 -12.34 17.66
CA ILE A 20 8.01 -13.58 18.47
C ILE A 20 8.94 -13.43 19.68
N GLY A 21 10.09 -12.79 19.48
CA GLY A 21 11.07 -12.54 20.53
C GLY A 21 10.61 -11.53 21.59
N ASN A 22 9.65 -10.65 21.26
CA ASN A 22 9.15 -9.61 22.16
C ASN A 22 8.50 -10.19 23.40
N GLU A 23 7.52 -11.07 23.21
CA GLU A 23 6.76 -11.76 24.26
C GLU A 23 7.66 -12.56 25.21
N THR A 24 8.79 -13.09 24.73
CA THR A 24 9.60 -14.07 25.48
C THR A 24 10.88 -13.49 26.09
N TYR A 25 11.60 -12.60 25.39
CA TYR A 25 12.96 -12.17 25.77
C TYR A 25 13.17 -10.64 25.69
N ILE A 26 12.71 -10.00 24.62
CA ILE A 26 13.10 -8.63 24.27
C ILE A 26 12.37 -7.60 25.13
N ARG A 27 11.15 -7.89 25.60
CA ARG A 27 10.39 -6.99 26.50
C ARG A 27 11.15 -6.60 27.77
N ASN A 28 12.03 -7.48 28.27
CA ASN A 28 12.82 -7.25 29.47
C ASN A 28 14.12 -6.47 29.21
N TRP A 29 14.45 -6.14 27.95
CA TRP A 29 15.67 -5.41 27.63
C TRP A 29 15.48 -3.91 27.89
N HIS A 30 16.37 -3.33 28.69
CA HIS A 30 16.25 -1.97 29.21
C HIS A 30 16.13 -0.88 28.13
N TYR A 31 16.82 -1.04 26.99
CA TYR A 31 16.83 -0.04 25.91
C TYR A 31 15.92 -0.39 24.72
N VAL A 32 15.75 -1.68 24.42
CA VAL A 32 15.08 -2.13 23.19
C VAL A 32 13.63 -2.52 23.46
N GLY A 33 13.33 -3.11 24.61
CA GLY A 33 11.99 -3.57 24.99
C GLY A 33 10.92 -2.48 24.88
N PRO A 34 11.11 -1.30 25.49
CA PRO A 34 10.15 -0.21 25.39
C PRO A 34 9.91 0.27 23.95
N GLY A 35 10.94 0.21 23.10
CA GLY A 35 10.80 0.55 21.69
C GLY A 35 9.90 -0.42 20.96
N VAL A 36 10.18 -1.72 21.07
CA VAL A 36 9.40 -2.78 20.38
C VAL A 36 7.95 -2.80 20.83
N THR A 37 7.66 -2.61 22.12
CA THR A 37 6.27 -2.54 22.61
C THR A 37 5.50 -1.35 22.04
N VAL A 38 6.15 -0.19 21.88
CA VAL A 38 5.51 0.97 21.24
C VAL A 38 5.14 0.67 19.79
N TRP A 39 5.98 -0.07 19.06
CA TRP A 39 5.68 -0.45 17.68
C TRP A 39 4.56 -1.48 17.57
N GLU A 40 4.45 -2.40 18.54
CA GLU A 40 3.40 -3.41 18.59
C GLU A 40 2.01 -2.81 18.87
N ASP A 41 1.95 -1.77 19.71
CA ASP A 41 0.68 -1.12 20.10
C ASP A 41 0.11 -0.19 19.01
N ILE A 42 0.83 0.06 17.90
CA ILE A 42 0.33 0.94 16.83
C ILE A 42 -0.70 0.19 15.99
N GLU A 43 -1.89 0.79 15.87
CA GLU A 43 -2.97 0.24 15.07
C GLU A 43 -2.58 0.15 13.58
N PRO A 44 -2.69 -1.02 12.91
CA PRO A 44 -2.31 -1.16 11.51
C PRO A 44 -3.06 -0.21 10.56
N ASN A 45 -4.32 0.10 10.88
CA ASN A 45 -5.15 1.04 10.13
C ASN A 45 -4.55 2.44 10.09
N PHE A 46 -3.85 2.86 11.15
CA PHE A 46 -3.20 4.15 11.21
C PHE A 46 -2.09 4.25 10.16
N PHE A 47 -1.25 3.21 10.05
CA PHE A 47 -0.22 3.15 9.02
C PHE A 47 -0.82 3.16 7.62
N LEU A 48 -1.85 2.34 7.36
CA LEU A 48 -2.50 2.31 6.05
C LEU A 48 -3.15 3.66 5.71
N SER A 49 -3.76 4.34 6.68
CA SER A 49 -4.40 5.65 6.46
C SER A 49 -3.42 6.78 6.23
N LEU A 50 -2.20 6.69 6.77
CA LEU A 50 -1.19 7.74 6.66
C LEU A 50 -0.19 7.48 5.52
N LEU A 51 0.38 6.28 5.46
CA LEU A 51 1.43 5.92 4.50
C LEU A 51 0.86 5.67 3.12
N LEU A 52 -0.28 4.99 3.00
CA LEU A 52 -0.79 4.59 1.70
C LEU A 52 -1.13 5.80 0.81
N PRO A 53 -1.86 6.84 1.28
CA PRO A 53 -2.10 8.03 0.47
C PRO A 53 -0.81 8.75 0.08
N LEU A 54 0.19 8.76 0.97
CA LEU A 54 1.50 9.37 0.71
C LEU A 54 2.27 8.63 -0.38
N ILE A 55 2.30 7.28 -0.32
CA ILE A 55 2.97 6.43 -1.31
C ILE A 55 2.25 6.48 -2.65
N ILE A 56 0.90 6.42 -2.66
CA ILE A 56 0.09 6.55 -3.88
C ILE A 56 0.33 7.91 -4.53
N TYR A 57 0.37 8.99 -3.76
CA TYR A 57 0.66 10.32 -4.27
C TYR A 57 2.05 10.41 -4.91
N ALA A 58 3.07 9.89 -4.22
CA ALA A 58 4.43 9.85 -4.72
C ALA A 58 4.54 9.10 -6.05
N ALA A 59 3.94 7.90 -6.11
CA ALA A 59 3.89 7.07 -7.32
C ALA A 59 3.09 7.73 -8.45
N ALA A 60 2.00 8.44 -8.14
CA ALA A 60 1.20 9.16 -9.14
C ALA A 60 1.99 10.31 -9.80
N ILE A 61 2.87 10.99 -9.05
CA ILE A 61 3.71 12.09 -9.56
C ILE A 61 4.88 11.59 -10.41
N SER A 62 5.48 10.45 -10.06
CA SER A 62 6.57 9.86 -10.85
C SER A 62 6.10 9.30 -12.20
N MET A 63 4.80 9.04 -12.33
CA MET A 63 4.22 8.36 -13.48
C MET A 63 4.09 9.26 -14.73
N HIS A 64 4.37 8.70 -15.90
CA HIS A 64 4.29 9.41 -17.18
C HIS A 64 2.84 9.60 -17.64
N TRP A 65 2.25 10.75 -17.31
CA TRP A 65 0.83 11.05 -17.59
C TRP A 65 0.42 10.86 -19.05
N HIS A 66 1.28 11.22 -20.02
CA HIS A 66 0.93 11.11 -21.43
C HIS A 66 0.71 9.66 -21.88
N THR A 67 1.60 8.76 -21.45
CA THR A 67 1.52 7.33 -21.74
C THR A 67 0.39 6.68 -20.95
N LEU A 68 0.23 7.04 -19.67
CA LEU A 68 -0.88 6.54 -18.85
C LEU A 68 -2.24 6.84 -19.48
N ARG A 69 -2.45 8.09 -19.92
CA ARG A 69 -3.75 8.50 -20.50
C ARG A 69 -4.13 7.66 -21.73
N ARG A 70 -3.15 7.20 -22.50
CA ARG A 70 -3.38 6.36 -23.69
C ARG A 70 -3.85 4.95 -23.30
N CYS A 71 -3.37 4.42 -22.19
CA CYS A 71 -3.68 3.07 -21.70
C CYS A 71 -4.63 3.04 -20.49
N LEU A 72 -5.19 4.19 -20.10
CA LEU A 72 -5.97 4.35 -18.87
C LEU A 72 -7.15 3.37 -18.79
N TRP A 73 -7.80 3.09 -19.92
CA TRP A 73 -8.91 2.15 -19.97
C TRP A 73 -8.49 0.73 -19.58
N GLN A 74 -7.31 0.29 -20.01
CA GLN A 74 -6.78 -1.04 -19.67
C GLN A 74 -6.44 -1.10 -18.18
N VAL A 75 -5.79 -0.07 -17.66
CA VAL A 75 -5.43 0.06 -16.25
C VAL A 75 -6.69 0.05 -15.36
N LEU A 76 -7.72 0.82 -15.71
CA LEU A 76 -8.97 0.87 -14.93
C LEU A 76 -9.76 -0.44 -14.98
N LEU A 77 -9.71 -1.18 -16.09
CA LEU A 77 -10.35 -2.49 -16.18
C LEU A 77 -9.62 -3.54 -15.33
N LEU A 78 -8.30 -3.48 -15.21
CA LEU A 78 -7.59 -4.40 -14.32
C LEU A 78 -7.77 -3.98 -12.85
N ALA A 79 -7.54 -2.71 -12.53
CA ALA A 79 -7.59 -2.21 -11.16
C ALA A 79 -9.00 -2.11 -10.55
N GLY A 80 -10.05 -2.01 -11.38
CA GLY A 80 -11.44 -1.96 -10.90
C GLY A 80 -12.03 -3.36 -10.72
N PRO A 81 -12.63 -3.95 -11.77
CA PRO A 81 -13.27 -5.25 -11.68
C PRO A 81 -12.28 -6.39 -11.41
N GLY A 82 -11.03 -6.30 -11.89
CA GLY A 82 -10.02 -7.33 -11.62
C GLY A 82 -9.74 -7.48 -10.13
N VAL A 83 -9.63 -6.38 -9.39
CA VAL A 83 -9.42 -6.35 -7.93
C VAL A 83 -10.61 -6.91 -7.17
N VAL A 84 -11.83 -6.54 -7.56
CA VAL A 84 -13.06 -7.07 -6.95
C VAL A 84 -13.16 -8.58 -7.17
N ILE A 85 -12.87 -9.05 -8.39
CA ILE A 85 -12.89 -10.47 -8.72
C ILE A 85 -11.78 -11.21 -7.96
N GLY A 86 -10.56 -10.68 -7.95
CA GLY A 86 -9.42 -11.26 -7.24
C GLY A 86 -9.66 -11.37 -5.74
N THR A 87 -10.23 -10.33 -5.14
CA THR A 87 -10.66 -10.31 -3.73
C THR A 87 -11.71 -11.40 -3.46
N ALA A 88 -12.74 -11.49 -4.31
CA ALA A 88 -13.80 -12.48 -4.15
C ALA A 88 -13.29 -13.92 -4.31
N LEU A 89 -12.43 -14.17 -5.31
CA LEU A 89 -11.83 -15.48 -5.54
C LEU A 89 -10.94 -15.89 -4.38
N THR A 90 -10.10 -14.99 -3.88
CA THR A 90 -9.26 -15.23 -2.70
C THR A 90 -10.11 -15.50 -1.46
N ALA A 91 -11.19 -14.75 -1.26
CA ALA A 91 -12.11 -14.95 -0.13
C ALA A 91 -12.79 -16.33 -0.19
N VAL A 92 -13.28 -16.73 -1.36
CA VAL A 92 -13.86 -18.07 -1.58
C VAL A 92 -12.81 -19.14 -1.31
N PHE A 93 -11.61 -19.01 -1.87
CA PHE A 93 -10.51 -19.94 -1.65
C PHE A 93 -10.22 -20.11 -0.16
N VAL A 94 -10.07 -18.99 0.56
CA VAL A 94 -9.70 -19.04 1.97
C VAL A 94 -10.81 -19.64 2.84
N LYS A 95 -12.06 -19.29 2.56
CA LYS A 95 -13.25 -19.78 3.27
C LYS A 95 -13.40 -21.31 3.20
N TYR A 96 -13.01 -21.93 2.09
CA TYR A 96 -13.17 -23.36 1.87
C TYR A 96 -11.90 -24.19 2.09
N VAL A 97 -10.72 -23.61 1.91
CA VAL A 97 -9.44 -24.34 2.04
C VAL A 97 -8.91 -24.29 3.47
N PHE A 98 -9.03 -23.16 4.17
CA PHE A 98 -8.47 -23.03 5.50
C PHE A 98 -9.47 -23.39 6.61
N PRO A 99 -9.04 -24.10 7.67
CA PRO A 99 -9.90 -24.53 8.77
C PRO A 99 -10.13 -23.44 9.84
N TYR A 100 -10.10 -22.15 9.47
CA TYR A 100 -10.20 -21.05 10.44
C TYR A 100 -11.63 -20.62 10.78
N ASN A 101 -12.65 -21.20 10.13
CA ASN A 101 -14.07 -20.88 10.32
C ASN A 101 -14.41 -19.37 10.16
N TRP A 102 -13.63 -18.63 9.38
CA TRP A 102 -13.85 -17.20 9.13
C TRP A 102 -15.20 -16.91 8.50
N THR A 103 -15.85 -15.83 8.90
CA THR A 103 -17.03 -15.29 8.23
C THR A 103 -16.69 -14.85 6.80
N TRP A 104 -17.72 -14.68 5.97
CA TRP A 104 -17.54 -14.15 4.61
C TRP A 104 -16.85 -12.79 4.61
N LEU A 105 -17.15 -11.96 5.61
CA LEU A 105 -16.62 -10.60 5.72
C LEU A 105 -15.12 -10.62 6.08
N GLU A 106 -14.71 -11.50 6.99
CA GLU A 106 -13.29 -11.71 7.32
C GLU A 106 -12.50 -12.25 6.12
N SER A 107 -13.10 -13.17 5.36
CA SER A 107 -12.47 -13.73 4.16
C SER A 107 -12.34 -12.69 3.04
N LEU A 108 -13.34 -11.81 2.87
CA LEU A 108 -13.31 -10.70 1.93
C LEU A 108 -12.32 -9.61 2.35
N LEU A 109 -12.23 -9.30 3.64
CA LEU A 109 -11.22 -8.40 4.19
C LEU A 109 -9.81 -8.93 3.87
N PHE A 110 -9.58 -10.22 4.11
CA PHE A 110 -8.30 -10.86 3.80
C PHE A 110 -8.01 -10.86 2.29
N GLY A 111 -9.01 -11.12 1.46
CA GLY A 111 -8.89 -11.01 0.01
C GLY A 111 -8.52 -9.60 -0.45
N ALA A 112 -9.09 -8.56 0.17
CA ALA A 112 -8.77 -7.17 -0.14
C ALA A 112 -7.33 -6.82 0.23
N MET A 113 -6.85 -7.29 1.38
CA MET A 113 -5.43 -7.12 1.80
C MET A 113 -4.46 -7.74 0.79
N LEU A 114 -4.78 -8.93 0.26
CA LEU A 114 -3.93 -9.64 -0.69
C LEU A 114 -4.07 -9.14 -2.14
N SER A 115 -5.04 -8.28 -2.42
CA SER A 115 -5.22 -7.79 -3.78
C SER A 115 -4.19 -6.73 -4.16
N ALA A 116 -3.62 -5.99 -3.20
CA ALA A 116 -2.57 -5.01 -3.47
C ALA A 116 -1.31 -5.69 -4.03
N THR A 117 -0.76 -5.16 -5.12
CA THR A 117 0.37 -5.75 -5.86
C THR A 117 1.55 -4.79 -5.90
N ASP A 118 2.77 -5.30 -5.72
CA ASP A 118 4.00 -4.51 -5.88
C ASP A 118 4.62 -4.76 -7.27
N PRO A 119 4.66 -3.75 -8.17
CA PRO A 119 5.16 -3.94 -9.52
C PRO A 119 6.69 -3.77 -9.60
N VAL A 120 7.38 -3.34 -8.53
CA VAL A 120 8.79 -2.91 -8.59
C VAL A 120 9.70 -4.00 -9.14
N ALA A 121 9.57 -5.23 -8.62
CA ALA A 121 10.39 -6.36 -9.09
C ALA A 121 10.07 -6.74 -10.54
N VAL A 122 8.79 -6.72 -10.92
CA VAL A 122 8.34 -7.06 -12.28
C VAL A 122 8.81 -6.01 -13.29
N ILE A 123 8.71 -4.74 -12.93
CA ILE A 123 9.19 -3.63 -13.76
C ILE A 123 10.68 -3.77 -13.98
N ALA A 124 11.48 -4.02 -12.94
CA ALA A 124 12.93 -4.20 -13.03
C ALA A 124 13.31 -5.29 -14.05
N LEU A 125 12.70 -6.47 -13.94
CA LEU A 125 12.92 -7.59 -14.87
C LEU A 125 12.49 -7.23 -16.31
N LEU A 126 11.35 -6.55 -16.46
CA LEU A 126 10.89 -6.07 -17.77
C LEU A 126 11.87 -5.05 -18.38
N GLN A 127 12.62 -4.33 -17.55
CA GLN A 127 13.65 -3.42 -18.04
C GLN A 127 14.83 -4.16 -18.64
N GLU A 128 15.29 -5.21 -17.98
CA GLU A 128 16.41 -6.04 -18.41
C GLU A 128 16.13 -6.75 -19.74
N VAL A 129 14.90 -7.21 -19.95
CA VAL A 129 14.48 -7.87 -21.20
C VAL A 129 14.11 -6.87 -22.33
N GLY A 130 14.25 -5.56 -22.09
CA GLY A 130 14.03 -4.55 -23.12
C GLY A 130 12.56 -4.23 -23.42
N ALA A 131 11.64 -4.46 -22.47
CA ALA A 131 10.21 -4.18 -22.67
C ALA A 131 9.95 -2.70 -22.98
N GLU A 132 8.95 -2.44 -23.82
CA GLU A 132 8.55 -1.09 -24.23
C GLU A 132 8.07 -0.25 -23.04
N LYS A 133 8.30 1.07 -23.11
CA LYS A 133 7.90 2.02 -22.07
C LYS A 133 6.39 1.98 -21.79
N GLU A 134 5.56 1.76 -22.82
CA GLU A 134 4.10 1.67 -22.65
C GLU A 134 3.71 0.49 -21.73
N LEU A 135 4.31 -0.69 -21.90
CA LEU A 135 4.02 -1.86 -21.06
C LEU A 135 4.41 -1.62 -19.59
N ARG A 136 5.55 -0.96 -19.36
CA ARG A 136 5.97 -0.62 -17.99
C ARG A 136 5.00 0.35 -17.32
N THR A 137 4.58 1.40 -18.04
CA THR A 137 3.59 2.36 -17.52
C THR A 137 2.22 1.71 -17.28
N VAL A 138 1.82 0.72 -18.07
CA VAL A 138 0.58 -0.04 -17.82
C VAL A 138 0.67 -0.83 -16.52
N ILE A 139 1.77 -1.53 -16.28
CA ILE A 139 1.95 -2.35 -15.07
C ILE A 139 2.09 -1.46 -13.82
N GLU A 140 2.87 -0.38 -13.93
CA GLU A 140 2.99 0.62 -12.85
C GLU A 140 1.64 1.25 -12.50
N GLY A 141 0.86 1.59 -13.54
CA GLY A 141 -0.50 2.11 -13.36
C GLY A 141 -1.45 1.11 -12.75
N GLU A 142 -1.46 -0.12 -13.26
CA GLU A 142 -2.32 -1.19 -12.75
C GLU A 142 -2.11 -1.41 -11.26
N SER A 143 -0.86 -1.57 -10.82
CA SER A 143 -0.52 -1.67 -9.41
C SER A 143 -0.93 -0.45 -8.60
N LEU A 144 -0.67 0.76 -9.09
CA LEU A 144 -1.02 2.00 -8.37
C LEU A 144 -2.53 2.14 -8.15
N PHE A 145 -3.33 1.89 -9.19
CA PHE A 145 -4.80 1.96 -9.09
C PHE A 145 -5.37 0.77 -8.31
N ASN A 146 -4.73 -0.39 -8.38
CA ASN A 146 -5.07 -1.57 -7.60
C ASN A 146 -4.87 -1.30 -6.10
N ASP A 147 -3.73 -0.76 -5.67
CA ASP A 147 -3.45 -0.44 -4.26
C ASP A 147 -4.53 0.49 -3.65
N GLY A 148 -4.93 1.52 -4.40
CA GLY A 148 -6.02 2.41 -3.99
C GLY A 148 -7.36 1.69 -3.89
N SER A 149 -7.67 0.81 -4.84
CA SER A 149 -8.93 0.06 -4.89
C SER A 149 -8.99 -1.00 -3.79
N ALA A 150 -7.90 -1.73 -3.56
CA ALA A 150 -7.72 -2.69 -2.49
C ALA A 150 -7.89 -2.03 -1.11
N TYR A 151 -7.35 -0.83 -0.92
CA TYR A 151 -7.53 -0.06 0.31
C TYR A 151 -8.98 0.39 0.54
N VAL A 152 -9.68 0.83 -0.50
CA VAL A 152 -11.11 1.15 -0.39
C VAL A 152 -11.92 -0.08 0.04
N LEU A 153 -11.65 -1.24 -0.57
CA LEU A 153 -12.28 -2.51 -0.18
C LEU A 153 -11.92 -2.93 1.25
N PHE A 154 -10.66 -2.76 1.64
CA PHE A 154 -10.19 -3.03 2.99
C PHE A 154 -10.97 -2.21 4.03
N LEU A 155 -11.05 -0.89 3.86
CA LEU A 155 -11.82 -0.02 4.76
C LEU A 155 -13.31 -0.38 4.77
N LEU A 156 -13.87 -0.73 3.62
CA LEU A 156 -15.28 -1.13 3.49
C LEU A 156 -15.57 -2.36 4.38
N PHE A 157 -14.78 -3.42 4.22
CA PHE A 157 -14.99 -4.66 4.98
C PHE A 157 -14.58 -4.52 6.44
N HIS A 158 -13.56 -3.72 6.74
CA HIS A 158 -13.14 -3.43 8.10
C HIS A 158 -14.25 -2.70 8.88
N ASN A 159 -14.83 -1.65 8.30
CA ASN A 159 -15.92 -0.89 8.92
C ASN A 159 -17.19 -1.76 9.08
N ALA A 160 -17.47 -2.64 8.13
CA ALA A 160 -18.56 -3.60 8.25
C ALA A 160 -18.36 -4.57 9.43
N LEU A 161 -17.12 -5.02 9.69
CA LEU A 161 -16.82 -5.89 10.83
C LEU A 161 -17.03 -5.17 12.16
N GLN A 162 -16.80 -3.85 12.19
CA GLN A 162 -17.09 -3.00 13.33
C GLN A 162 -18.58 -2.64 13.48
N GLY A 163 -19.45 -3.11 12.57
CA GLY A 163 -20.89 -2.81 12.61
C GLY A 163 -21.26 -1.41 12.11
N GLN A 164 -20.36 -0.72 11.40
CA GLN A 164 -20.62 0.59 10.80
C GLN A 164 -21.32 0.46 9.44
N GLU A 165 -22.03 1.51 9.01
CA GLU A 165 -22.70 1.51 7.71
C GLU A 165 -21.72 1.52 6.53
N LEU A 166 -21.99 0.65 5.55
CA LEU A 166 -21.22 0.52 4.32
C LEU A 166 -21.41 1.74 3.41
N THR A 167 -20.56 2.75 3.56
CA THR A 167 -20.61 3.96 2.73
C THR A 167 -19.39 4.08 1.83
N VAL A 168 -19.46 3.52 0.62
CA VAL A 168 -18.39 3.59 -0.39
C VAL A 168 -18.00 5.04 -0.72
N LYS A 169 -18.98 5.94 -0.77
CA LYS A 169 -18.77 7.36 -1.10
C LYS A 169 -17.88 8.06 -0.06
N SER A 170 -18.05 7.77 1.23
CA SER A 170 -17.26 8.41 2.28
C SER A 170 -15.83 7.87 2.27
N THR A 171 -15.64 6.57 2.05
CA THR A 171 -14.33 5.95 1.91
C THR A 171 -13.52 6.51 0.75
N ILE A 172 -14.14 6.65 -0.44
CA ILE A 172 -13.49 7.28 -1.60
C ILE A 172 -13.19 8.75 -1.29
N SER A 173 -14.11 9.48 -0.67
CA SER A 173 -13.88 10.88 -0.29
C SER A 173 -12.72 11.02 0.69
N GLN A 174 -12.56 10.11 1.65
CA GLN A 174 -11.46 10.10 2.61
C GLN A 174 -10.14 9.79 1.92
N LEU A 175 -10.09 8.77 1.05
CA LEU A 175 -8.89 8.46 0.27
C LEU A 175 -8.48 9.65 -0.60
N CYS A 176 -9.44 10.30 -1.27
CA CYS A 176 -9.17 11.50 -2.06
C CYS A 176 -8.69 12.66 -1.20
N GLN A 177 -9.32 12.92 -0.04
CA GLN A 177 -8.90 14.00 0.86
C GLN A 177 -7.50 13.78 1.43
N LEU A 178 -7.13 12.54 1.76
CA LEU A 178 -5.80 12.22 2.27
C LEU A 178 -4.74 12.27 1.17
N SER A 179 -5.06 11.78 -0.03
CA SER A 179 -4.14 11.79 -1.19
C SER A 179 -3.93 13.22 -1.73
N LEU A 180 -4.99 14.05 -1.75
CA LEU A 180 -4.93 15.47 -2.14
C LEU A 180 -4.54 16.39 -0.98
N GLY A 181 -4.58 15.89 0.26
CA GLY A 181 -4.07 16.56 1.45
C GLY A 181 -2.56 16.70 1.43
N GLY A 182 -1.85 15.80 0.72
CA GLY A 182 -0.41 15.92 0.44
C GLY A 182 -0.04 17.25 -0.22
N PRO A 183 -0.64 17.65 -1.36
CA PRO A 183 -0.49 18.98 -1.97
C PRO A 183 -0.80 20.16 -1.03
N LEU A 184 -1.80 20.03 -0.15
CA LEU A 184 -2.13 21.05 0.85
C LEU A 184 -1.07 21.14 1.94
N TRP A 185 -0.58 20.01 2.45
CA TRP A 185 0.54 19.95 3.39
C TRP A 185 1.84 20.45 2.76
N GLU A 186 2.12 20.09 1.50
CA GLU A 186 3.28 20.54 0.72
C GLU A 186 3.23 22.06 0.51
N SER A 187 2.09 22.60 0.08
CA SER A 187 1.92 24.07 -0.07
C SER A 187 1.96 24.82 1.26
N LEU A 188 1.42 24.25 2.34
CA LEU A 188 1.48 24.85 3.68
C LEU A 188 2.91 24.79 4.24
N TRP A 189 3.63 23.69 4.06
CA TRP A 189 5.01 23.51 4.51
C TRP A 189 5.99 24.38 3.70
N LEU A 190 5.80 24.51 2.38
CA LEU A 190 6.53 25.48 1.55
C LEU A 190 6.27 26.93 1.99
N SER A 191 5.05 27.25 2.44
CA SER A 191 4.71 28.59 2.94
C SER A 191 5.32 28.92 4.32
N HIS A 192 5.72 27.91 5.10
CA HIS A 192 6.24 28.04 6.46
C HIS A 192 7.67 27.47 6.64
N CYS A 193 8.39 27.19 5.55
CA CYS A 193 9.69 26.55 5.61
C CYS A 193 10.74 27.48 6.26
N PRO A 194 11.36 27.12 7.41
CA PRO A 194 12.33 27.99 8.10
C PRO A 194 13.69 28.11 7.41
N CYS A 195 13.96 27.33 6.35
CA CYS A 195 15.32 27.17 5.82
C CYS A 195 15.30 26.89 4.31
N GLY A 196 15.11 27.93 3.47
CA GLY A 196 15.66 28.08 2.11
C GLY A 196 15.74 26.88 1.15
N LEU A 197 14.92 25.85 1.32
CA LEU A 197 14.92 24.63 0.53
C LEU A 197 14.05 24.84 -0.72
N ASP A 198 14.71 24.88 -1.87
CA ASP A 198 14.11 24.98 -3.21
C ASP A 198 13.30 23.71 -3.54
N SER A 199 12.21 23.89 -4.31
CA SER A 199 11.44 22.84 -5.01
C SER A 199 12.33 21.81 -5.74
N SER A 200 13.50 22.22 -6.24
CA SER A 200 14.48 21.32 -6.88
C SER A 200 15.07 20.30 -5.90
N THR A 201 15.28 20.66 -4.63
CA THR A 201 15.78 19.76 -3.60
C THR A 201 14.71 18.77 -3.16
N ILE A 202 13.44 19.19 -3.09
CA ILE A 202 12.32 18.28 -2.81
C ILE A 202 12.18 17.25 -3.95
N LYS A 203 12.29 17.68 -5.22
CA LYS A 203 12.32 16.77 -6.37
C LYS A 203 13.50 15.79 -6.35
N MET A 204 14.56 16.06 -5.59
CA MET A 204 15.70 15.16 -5.42
C MET A 204 15.45 14.05 -4.38
N TRP A 205 14.53 14.24 -3.43
CA TRP A 205 14.09 13.18 -2.50
C TRP A 205 13.05 12.23 -3.09
N TRP A 206 12.40 12.64 -4.19
CA TRP A 206 11.34 11.90 -4.88
C TRP A 206 11.77 11.38 -6.26
N ARG A 207 13.07 11.39 -6.56
CA ARG A 207 13.70 10.71 -7.70
C ARG A 207 14.51 9.54 -7.20
#